data_AF-A0A7K4HIK7-F1
#
_entry.id   AF-A0A7K4HIK7-F1
#
_cell.length_a   1.000
_cell.length_b   1.000
_cell.length_c   1.000
_cell.angle_alpha   90.00
_cell.angle_beta   90.00
_cell.angle_gamma   90.00
#
_symmetry.space_group_name_H-M   'P 1'
#
loop_
_entity.id
_entity.type
_entity.pdbx_description
1 polymer ?
#
loop_
_entity_poly.entity_id
_entity_poly.type
_entity_poly.pdbx_seq_one_letter_code
_entity_poly.pdbx_strand_id
1 'polypeptide(L)' 'MKKPRCDNCGQKVHPAKSAIQSFDTILSEIPSYCPHCGAKLSDTKQKQVDKYTDHLTIVKCIPIIGFIILIIILIMIY' A
#
# COMPACT_ATOMS: atom_id res chain seq x y z
N MET A 1 11.93 3.56 1.12
CA MET A 1 11.66 2.51 2.14
C MET A 1 12.12 1.14 1.65
N LYS A 2 12.70 0.31 2.54
CA LYS A 2 13.11 -1.07 2.22
C LYS A 2 11.87 -1.98 2.25
N LYS A 3 11.48 -2.55 1.11
CA LYS A 3 10.31 -3.45 1.03
C LYS A 3 10.57 -4.75 1.81
N PRO A 4 9.58 -5.30 2.53
CA PRO A 4 9.70 -6.59 3.20
C PRO A 4 10.05 -7.69 2.19
N ARG A 5 10.90 -8.64 2.61
CA ARG A 5 11.26 -9.82 1.83
C ARG A 5 10.78 -11.07 2.54
N CYS A 6 10.28 -12.03 1.78
CA CYS A 6 9.89 -13.34 2.28
C CYS A 6 11.13 -14.12 2.73
N ASP A 7 11.06 -14.78 3.88
CA ASP A 7 12.14 -15.60 4.41
C ASP A 7 12.28 -16.94 3.66
N ASN A 8 11.21 -17.46 3.05
CA ASN A 8 11.21 -18.74 2.35
C ASN A 8 11.84 -18.65 0.94
N CYS A 9 11.49 -17.62 0.17
CA CYS A 9 11.92 -17.48 -1.23
C CYS A 9 12.79 -16.25 -1.50
N GLY A 10 13.01 -15.38 -0.51
CA GLY A 10 13.81 -14.15 -0.65
C GLY A 10 13.15 -13.05 -1.50
N GLN A 11 12.00 -13.32 -2.12
CA GLN A 11 11.27 -12.38 -2.97
C GLN A 11 10.72 -11.20 -2.17
N LYS A 12 10.64 -10.04 -2.82
CA LYS A 12 10.02 -8.85 -2.22
C LYS A 12 8.52 -9.08 -2.13
N VAL A 13 7.98 -8.87 -0.94
CA VAL A 13 6.53 -8.86 -0.72
C VAL A 13 6.00 -7.56 -1.28
N HIS A 14 5.03 -7.67 -2.18
CA HIS A 14 4.31 -6.54 -2.76
C HIS A 14 2.82 -6.91 -2.82
N PRO A 15 1.92 -5.91 -2.87
CA PRO A 15 0.51 -6.14 -3.19
C PRO A 15 0.40 -7.04 -4.42
N ALA A 16 -0.57 -7.95 -4.42
CA ALA A 16 -0.87 -8.74 -5.60
C ALA A 16 -1.19 -7.76 -6.74
N LYS A 17 -0.42 -7.79 -7.82
CA LYS A 17 -0.69 -6.94 -8.98
C LYS A 17 -1.78 -7.62 -9.79
N SER A 18 -2.96 -7.02 -9.88
CA SER A 18 -3.85 -7.32 -11.01
C SER A 18 -3.14 -6.83 -12.28
N ALA A 19 -3.08 -7.67 -13.32
CA ALA A 19 -2.40 -7.35 -14.58
C ALA A 19 -3.04 -6.16 -15.35
N ILE A 20 -4.12 -5.59 -14.81
CA ILE A 20 -5.04 -4.71 -15.52
C ILE A 20 -4.77 -3.23 -15.20
N GLN A 21 -4.13 -2.88 -14.08
CA GLN A 21 -3.80 -1.47 -13.79
C GLN A 21 -2.63 -1.31 -12.80
N SER A 22 -1.61 -0.55 -13.22
CA SER A 22 -0.48 -0.15 -12.38
C SER A 22 -0.89 0.63 -11.12
N PHE A 23 -2.06 1.28 -11.14
CA PHE A 23 -2.66 1.98 -10.00
C PHE A 23 -3.24 1.04 -8.93
N ASP A 24 -3.57 -0.20 -9.30
CA ASP A 24 -4.17 -1.18 -8.40
C ASP A 24 -3.15 -1.67 -7.35
N THR A 25 -1.84 -1.56 -7.63
CA THR A 25 -0.82 -1.82 -6.60
C THR A 25 -0.96 -0.88 -5.40
N ILE A 26 -1.50 0.33 -5.59
CA ILE A 26 -1.78 1.22 -4.47
C ILE A 26 -3.05 0.73 -3.75
N LEU A 27 -4.12 0.37 -4.48
CA LEU A 27 -5.40 -0.05 -3.92
C LEU A 27 -5.39 -1.40 -3.23
N SER A 28 -4.70 -2.38 -3.81
CA SER A 28 -4.65 -3.77 -3.36
C SER A 28 -4.00 -3.93 -1.99
N GLU A 29 -4.65 -4.72 -1.14
CA GLU A 29 -4.10 -5.09 0.16
C GLU A 29 -2.89 -6.00 0.01
N ILE A 30 -1.94 -5.86 0.94
CA ILE A 30 -0.77 -6.74 0.97
C ILE A 30 -1.16 -8.00 1.74
N PRO A 31 -1.08 -9.18 1.12
CA PRO A 31 -1.46 -10.42 1.77
C PRO A 31 -0.51 -10.77 2.94
N SER A 32 -1.04 -11.51 3.92
CA SER A 32 -0.28 -12.09 5.06
C SER A 32 0.56 -13.32 4.68
N TYR A 33 0.59 -13.64 3.39
CA TYR A 33 1.37 -14.72 2.79
C TYR A 33 2.21 -14.16 1.62
N CYS A 34 3.27 -14.85 1.28
CA CYS A 34 4.09 -14.48 0.13
C CYS A 34 3.33 -14.79 -1.18
N PRO A 35 3.10 -13.81 -2.06
CA PRO A 35 2.37 -14.02 -3.32
C PRO A 35 3.14 -14.88 -4.34
N HIS A 36 4.44 -15.11 -4.13
CA HIS A 36 5.28 -15.90 -5.04
C HIS A 36 5.36 -17.38 -4.66
N CYS A 37 5.42 -17.69 -3.37
CA CYS A 37 5.62 -19.07 -2.91
C CYS A 37 4.50 -19.58 -1.99
N GLY A 38 3.50 -18.76 -1.67
CA GLY A 38 2.38 -19.11 -0.79
C GLY A 38 2.74 -19.26 0.69
N ALA A 39 4.01 -19.10 1.06
CA ALA A 39 4.45 -19.25 2.45
C ALA A 39 3.88 -18.13 3.34
N LYS A 40 3.39 -18.51 4.52
CA LYS A 40 2.93 -17.55 5.54
C LYS A 40 4.09 -16.66 6.00
N LEU A 41 3.83 -15.37 6.17
CA LEU A 41 4.84 -14.43 6.67
C LEU A 41 5.07 -14.63 8.16
N SER A 42 6.33 -14.56 8.58
CA SER A 42 6.74 -14.49 9.99
C SER A 42 6.21 -13.20 10.62
N ASP A 43 5.90 -13.19 11.93
CA ASP A 43 5.34 -12.00 12.62
C ASP A 43 6.18 -10.74 12.42
N THR A 44 7.50 -10.87 12.37
CA THR A 44 8.43 -9.76 12.12
C THR A 44 8.25 -9.14 10.73
N LYS A 45 7.97 -9.97 9.71
CA LYS A 45 7.71 -9.50 8.34
C LYS A 45 6.32 -8.95 8.20
N GLN A 46 5.34 -9.52 8.91
CA GLN A 46 3.99 -9.00 8.95
C GLN A 46 3.99 -7.55 9.45
N LYS A 47 4.68 -7.26 10.56
CA LYS A 47 4.86 -5.87 11.05
C LYS A 47 5.50 -4.93 10.02
N GLN A 48 6.44 -5.43 9.21
CA GLN A 48 7.05 -4.63 8.14
C GLN A 48 6.09 -4.38 6.98
N VAL A 49 5.23 -5.36 6.67
CA VAL A 49 4.14 -5.23 5.71
C VAL A 49 3.14 -4.20 6.21
N ASP A 50 2.68 -4.32 7.46
CA ASP A 50 1.68 -3.40 8.04
C ASP A 50 2.18 -1.95 8.02
N LYS A 51 3.42 -1.70 8.42
CA LYS A 51 4.04 -0.37 8.36
C LYS A 51 4.14 0.19 6.94
N TYR A 52 4.39 -0.68 5.95
CA TYR A 52 4.44 -0.28 4.56
C TYR A 52 3.03 -0.05 3.97
N THR A 53 2.04 -0.84 4.37
CA THR A 53 0.62 -0.66 4.00
C THR A 53 0.07 0.66 4.53
N ASP A 54 0.34 1.00 5.78
CA ASP A 54 -0.08 2.26 6.41
C ASP A 54 0.43 3.48 5.62
N HIS A 55 1.71 3.46 5.24
CA HIS A 55 2.30 4.52 4.43
C HIS A 55 1.70 4.59 3.02
N LEU A 56 1.25 3.47 2.44
CA LEU A 56 0.54 3.45 1.17
C LEU A 56 -0.87 4.04 1.31
N THR A 57 -1.57 3.75 2.41
CA THR A 57 -2.89 4.31 2.72
C THR A 57 -2.84 5.82 2.93
N ILE A 58 -1.83 6.34 3.63
CA ILE A 58 -1.66 7.80 3.81
C ILE A 58 -1.50 8.50 2.45
N VAL A 59 -0.68 7.93 1.56
CA VAL A 59 -0.46 8.50 0.22
C VAL A 59 -1.77 8.51 -0.63
N LYS A 60 -2.70 7.58 -0.40
CA LYS A 60 -4.04 7.61 -1.05
C LYS A 60 -4.89 8.80 -0.61
N CYS A 61 -4.79 9.22 0.66
CA CYS A 61 -5.65 10.26 1.21
C CYS A 61 -5.18 11.68 0.90
N ILE A 62 -3.89 11.90 0.64
CA ILE A 62 -3.31 13.21 0.31
C ILE A 62 -4.06 13.94 -0.84
N PRO A 63 -4.30 13.33 -2.02
CA PRO A 63 -5.01 14.01 -3.10
C PRO A 63 -6.47 14.36 -2.75
N ILE A 64 -7.15 13.50 -1.98
CA ILE A 64 -8.53 13.73 -1.54
C ILE A 64 -8.58 14.92 -0.58
N ILE A 65 -7.67 14.96 0.39
CA ILE A 65 -7.57 16.07 1.36
C ILE A 65 -7.27 17.39 0.63
N GLY A 66 -6.34 17.38 -0.33
CA GLY A 66 -6.02 18.57 -1.13
C GLY A 66 -7.21 19.10 -1.92
N PHE A 67 -8.02 18.21 -2.51
CA PHE A 67 -9.22 18.57 -3.24
C PHE A 67 -10.31 19.19 -2.33
N ILE A 68 -10.50 18.62 -1.14
CA ILE A 68 -11.44 19.16 -0.14
C ILE A 68 -11.03 20.58 0.28
N ILE A 69 -9.73 20.79 0.55
CA ILE A 69 -9.21 22.12 0.92
C ILE A 69 -9.44 23.14 -0.20
N LEU A 70 -9.20 22.76 -1.46
CA LEU A 70 -9.46 23.61 -2.63
C LEU A 70 -10.92 24.05 -2.70
N ILE A 71 -11.87 23.11 -2.53
CA ILE A 71 -13.31 23.40 -2.54
C ILE A 71 -13.68 24.40 -1.45
N ILE A 72 -13.16 24.22 -0.23
CA ILE A 72 -13.44 25.13 0.88
C ILE A 72 -12.97 26.55 0.55
N ILE A 73 -11.78 26.69 -0.05
CA ILE A 73 -11.26 28.01 -0.45
C ILE A 73 -12.17 28.65 -1.51
N LEU A 74 -12.64 27.88 -2.50
CA LEU A 74 -13.55 28.40 -3.54
C LEU A 74 -14.89 28.87 -2.96
N ILE A 75 -15.44 28.14 -1.99
CA ILE A 75 -16.68 28.52 -1.29
C ILE A 75 -16.48 29.81 -0.48
N MET A 76 -15.30 30.01 0.12
CA MET A 76 -15.02 31.23 0.88
C MET A 76 -14.79 32.46 0.00
N ILE A 77 -14.43 32.27 -1.27
CA ILE A 77 -14.18 33.35 -2.24
C ILE A 77 -15.45 33.78 -2.98
N TYR A 78 -16.41 32.87 -3.17
CA TYR A 78 -17.67 33.10 -3.90
C TYR A 78 -18.81 33.53 -2.98
#